data_AF-A0A9E6UFU5-F1
#
_entry.id   AF-A0A9E6UFU5-F1
#
_cell.length_a   1.000
_cell.length_b   1.000
_cell.length_c   1.000
_cell.angle_alpha   90.00
_cell.angle_beta   90.00
_cell.angle_gamma   90.00
#
_symmetry.space_group_name_H-M   'P 1'
#
loop_
_entity.id
_entity.type
_entity.pdbx_description
1 polymer ?
#
loop_
_entity_poly.entity_id
_entity_poly.type
_entity_poly.pdbx_seq_one_letter_code
_entity_poly.pdbx_strand_id
1 'polypeptide(L)'
;MGNTRQRVCALAITAVAITILGSCGEDPGGTVDDGTESTATPASLLFPDDFQGVCSGATVSAATAYDPAAGSHKALYFATYRDDFLDQSSSLPADWTVLFSPDTNALAAVDLVLCARRTAATPVKICDGYEDDGNATQNQVRWHTATYELSVREAQSGNVLATSTADATGTNCPMLMSFDGDSDSVDGYASLPDTVIADFLRPFIAP
;
A
#
# COMPACT_ATOMS: atom_id res chain seq x y z
N MET A 1 -9.38 17.25 56.82
CA MET A 1 -8.98 15.98 57.47
C MET A 1 -8.56 15.03 56.35
N GLY A 2 -7.28 14.98 55.99
CA GLY A 2 -6.30 13.98 56.48
C GLY A 2 -6.51 12.64 55.74
N ASN A 3 -5.59 12.00 55.04
CA ASN A 3 -4.12 12.00 55.06
C ASN A 3 -3.53 11.49 53.74
N THR A 4 -2.37 12.06 53.42
CA THR A 4 -1.19 11.55 52.71
C THR A 4 -0.97 10.03 52.79
N ARG A 5 -0.53 9.40 51.68
CA ARG A 5 0.69 8.57 51.62
C ARG A 5 1.14 8.22 50.19
N GLN A 6 2.22 8.89 49.81
CA GLN A 6 3.23 8.54 48.79
C GLN A 6 3.67 7.07 48.87
N ARG A 7 3.86 6.44 47.71
CA ARG A 7 4.84 5.36 47.53
C ARG A 7 5.64 5.61 46.25
N VAL A 8 6.89 6.02 46.48
CA VAL A 8 7.98 6.06 45.51
C VAL A 8 8.55 4.64 45.43
N CYS A 9 8.71 4.10 44.22
CA CYS A 9 9.67 3.03 43.94
C CYS A 9 10.52 3.46 42.75
N ALA A 10 11.73 3.91 43.06
CA ALA A 10 12.84 4.05 42.14
C ALA A 10 13.67 2.76 42.21
N LEU A 11 14.14 2.26 41.07
CA LEU A 11 15.25 1.31 40.86
C LEU A 11 15.31 1.05 39.34
N ALA A 12 16.42 0.93 38.64
CA ALA A 12 17.78 1.42 38.75
C ALA A 12 18.39 1.13 37.35
N ILE A 13 19.26 2.01 36.90
CA ILE A 13 19.96 1.98 35.61
C ILE A 13 21.02 0.87 35.63
N THR A 14 21.17 0.13 34.53
CA THR A 14 22.44 -0.55 34.22
C THR A 14 22.77 -0.39 32.74
N ALA A 15 23.68 0.54 32.45
CA ALA A 15 24.38 0.66 31.17
C ALA A 15 25.57 -0.32 31.18
N VAL A 16 25.76 -1.06 30.09
CA VAL A 16 26.96 -1.85 29.86
C VAL A 16 27.66 -1.28 28.64
N ALA A 17 28.76 -0.56 28.90
CA ALA A 17 29.74 -0.17 27.90
C ALA A 17 30.93 -1.13 28.02
N ILE A 18 31.37 -1.71 26.91
CA ILE A 18 32.58 -2.54 26.82
C ILE A 18 33.50 -1.93 25.75
N THR A 19 34.60 -1.36 26.22
CA THR A 19 35.87 -1.12 25.53
C THR A 19 36.92 -1.81 26.44
N ILE A 20 38.05 -2.41 26.05
CA ILE A 20 39.17 -2.03 25.18
C ILE A 20 40.02 -3.32 24.96
N LEU A 21 40.83 -3.39 23.88
CA LEU A 21 42.24 -3.87 23.75
C LEU A 21 42.46 -4.22 22.26
N GLY A 22 43.39 -3.68 21.47
CA GLY A 22 44.71 -3.13 21.79
C GLY A 22 45.80 -4.17 21.50
N SER A 23 46.19 -4.36 20.23
CA SER A 23 47.42 -5.09 19.85
C SER A 23 47.99 -4.51 18.55
N CYS A 24 49.17 -3.90 18.67
CA CYS A 24 50.03 -3.46 17.58
C CYS A 24 50.82 -4.65 17.01
N GLY A 25 51.00 -4.69 15.70
CA GLY A 25 51.93 -5.57 15.00
C GLY A 25 52.29 -4.92 13.67
N GLU A 26 53.48 -4.34 13.60
CA GLU A 26 54.11 -3.82 12.38
C GLU A 26 54.95 -4.94 11.74
N ASP A 27 54.70 -5.25 10.47
CA ASP A 27 55.71 -5.72 9.50
C ASP A 27 55.23 -5.38 8.07
N PRO A 28 56.12 -5.00 7.13
CA PRO A 28 55.76 -4.38 5.86
C PRO A 28 55.73 -5.39 4.72
N GLY A 29 54.82 -5.20 3.78
CA GLY A 29 54.95 -5.79 2.44
C GLY A 29 53.65 -6.38 1.92
N GLY A 30 53.20 -5.81 0.81
CA GLY A 30 52.13 -6.36 -0.01
C GLY A 30 50.97 -5.39 -0.17
N THR A 31 51.06 -4.52 -1.18
CA THR A 31 49.87 -3.96 -1.83
C THR A 31 49.03 -5.13 -2.32
N VAL A 32 48.00 -5.48 -1.56
CA VAL A 32 46.89 -6.30 -2.02
C VAL A 32 45.77 -5.31 -2.32
N ASP A 33 45.52 -5.15 -3.61
CA ASP A 33 44.35 -4.47 -4.15
C ASP A 33 43.12 -5.24 -3.67
N ASP A 34 42.55 -4.82 -2.55
CA ASP A 34 41.29 -5.37 -2.06
C ASP A 34 40.17 -4.71 -2.86
N GLY A 35 40.02 -5.20 -4.10
CA GLY A 35 38.83 -5.01 -4.88
C GLY A 35 37.66 -5.51 -4.04
N THR A 36 37.03 -4.59 -3.31
CA THR A 36 35.74 -4.81 -2.69
C THR A 36 34.77 -5.07 -3.84
N GLU A 37 34.68 -6.32 -4.24
CA GLU A 37 33.63 -6.84 -5.09
C GLU A 37 32.36 -6.70 -4.27
N SER A 38 31.74 -5.52 -4.40
CA SER A 38 30.39 -5.26 -3.95
C SER A 38 29.53 -6.29 -4.64
N THR A 39 29.26 -7.39 -3.94
CA THR A 39 28.29 -8.38 -4.33
C THR A 39 26.96 -7.67 -4.19
N ALA A 40 26.60 -6.91 -5.23
CA ALA A 40 25.28 -6.34 -5.37
C ALA A 40 24.32 -7.52 -5.24
N THR A 41 23.59 -7.57 -4.13
CA THR A 41 22.48 -8.51 -4.00
C THR A 41 21.59 -8.27 -5.21
N PRO A 42 21.22 -9.30 -5.99
CA PRO A 42 20.32 -9.10 -7.11
C PRO A 42 19.12 -8.33 -6.59
N ALA A 43 18.81 -7.18 -7.20
CA ALA A 43 17.63 -6.42 -6.81
C ALA A 43 16.43 -7.38 -6.88
N SER A 44 15.80 -7.61 -5.74
CA SER A 44 14.62 -8.48 -5.68
C SER A 44 13.58 -7.91 -6.65
N LEU A 45 12.98 -8.79 -7.44
CA LEU A 45 11.87 -8.42 -8.30
C LEU A 45 10.76 -7.86 -7.41
N LEU A 46 10.26 -6.67 -7.75
CA LEU A 46 9.13 -6.06 -7.07
C LEU A 46 7.83 -6.67 -7.61
N PHE A 47 6.88 -6.82 -6.71
CA PHE A 47 5.50 -7.22 -6.93
C PHE A 47 4.56 -6.08 -6.50
N PRO A 48 3.31 -6.04 -6.99
CA PRO A 48 2.35 -5.01 -6.56
C PRO A 48 2.20 -4.96 -5.04
N ASP A 49 2.16 -6.12 -4.37
CA ASP A 49 2.00 -6.22 -2.91
C ASP A 49 3.11 -5.52 -2.13
N ASP A 50 4.32 -5.38 -2.70
CA ASP A 50 5.43 -4.64 -2.06
C ASP A 50 5.10 -3.14 -1.90
N PHE A 51 4.21 -2.61 -2.74
CA PHE A 51 3.76 -1.21 -2.70
C PHE A 51 2.52 -1.00 -1.83
N GLN A 52 1.80 -2.05 -1.45
CA GLN A 52 0.57 -1.93 -0.65
C GLN A 52 0.84 -1.22 0.69
N GLY A 53 1.99 -1.49 1.31
CA GLY A 53 2.42 -0.86 2.55
C GLY A 53 2.59 0.66 2.46
N VAL A 54 2.82 1.22 1.26
CA VAL A 54 2.96 2.67 1.04
C VAL A 54 1.68 3.40 1.44
N CYS A 55 0.51 2.78 1.30
CA CYS A 55 -0.76 3.34 1.77
C CYS A 55 -0.87 3.51 3.28
N SER A 56 0.06 2.95 4.05
CA SER A 56 0.23 3.15 5.48
C SER A 56 1.56 3.83 5.85
N GLY A 57 2.25 4.41 4.87
CA GLY A 57 3.51 5.16 5.05
C GLY A 57 4.78 4.32 4.99
N ALA A 58 4.72 3.07 4.52
CA ALA A 58 5.94 2.31 4.22
C ALA A 58 6.67 2.87 2.99
N THR A 59 7.92 2.44 2.81
CA THR A 59 8.82 2.88 1.74
C THR A 59 9.21 1.70 0.87
N VAL A 60 9.33 1.91 -0.44
CA VAL A 60 9.86 0.92 -1.38
C VAL A 60 11.17 1.45 -1.95
N SER A 61 12.31 1.16 -1.31
CA SER A 61 13.60 1.78 -1.67
C SER A 61 14.07 1.50 -3.10
N ALA A 62 13.59 0.40 -3.72
CA ALA A 62 13.89 0.04 -5.10
C ALA A 62 12.97 0.71 -6.13
N ALA A 63 11.95 1.45 -5.69
CA ALA A 63 11.07 2.24 -6.54
C ALA A 63 11.79 3.49 -7.06
N THR A 64 11.29 4.04 -8.16
CA THR A 64 11.78 5.30 -8.73
C THR A 64 11.40 6.46 -7.81
N ALA A 65 12.31 7.41 -7.62
CA ALA A 65 12.04 8.63 -6.86
C ALA A 65 11.09 9.53 -7.68
N TYR A 66 10.13 10.16 -7.01
CA TYR A 66 9.21 11.06 -7.70
C TYR A 66 9.91 12.40 -8.03
N ASP A 67 9.95 12.75 -9.32
CA ASP A 67 10.47 14.04 -9.81
C ASP A 67 9.36 14.83 -10.53
N PRO A 68 8.77 15.88 -9.94
CA PRO A 68 7.70 16.64 -10.56
C PRO A 68 8.10 17.35 -11.87
N ALA A 69 9.39 17.41 -12.21
CA ALA A 69 9.86 17.93 -13.48
C ALA A 69 9.93 16.86 -14.60
N ALA A 70 9.70 15.58 -14.28
CA ALA A 70 9.67 14.52 -15.27
C ALA A 70 8.39 14.60 -16.12
N GLY A 71 8.51 14.24 -17.41
CA GLY A 71 7.39 14.35 -18.36
C GLY A 71 6.31 13.27 -18.23
N SER A 72 6.57 12.20 -17.47
CA SER A 72 5.62 11.13 -17.19
C SER A 72 6.04 10.33 -15.96
N HIS A 73 5.04 9.84 -15.21
CA HIS A 73 5.21 9.01 -14.02
C HIS A 73 4.45 7.68 -14.12
N LYS A 74 4.75 6.75 -13.21
CA LYS A 74 4.10 5.44 -13.14
C LYS A 74 3.50 5.20 -11.76
N ALA A 75 2.23 4.82 -11.75
CA ALA A 75 1.47 4.61 -10.55
C ALA A 75 0.95 3.18 -10.40
N LEU A 76 0.83 2.76 -9.14
CA LEU A 76 -0.09 1.71 -8.73
C LEU A 76 -1.25 2.33 -7.94
N TYR A 77 -2.42 1.70 -8.02
CA TYR A 77 -3.62 2.12 -7.31
C TYR A 77 -4.11 0.99 -6.41
N PHE A 78 -4.27 1.30 -5.12
CA PHE A 78 -4.84 0.39 -4.14
C PHE A 78 -6.11 0.97 -3.53
N ALA A 79 -7.15 0.14 -3.40
CA ALA A 79 -8.37 0.51 -2.71
C ALA A 79 -8.73 -0.52 -1.65
N THR A 80 -9.35 -0.09 -0.55
CA THR A 80 -9.78 -1.03 0.48
C THR A 80 -10.94 -1.90 0.00
N TYR A 81 -10.72 -3.22 -0.02
CA TYR A 81 -11.77 -4.23 -0.09
C TYR A 81 -11.89 -4.90 1.29
N ARG A 82 -13.06 -4.79 1.91
CA ARG A 82 -13.19 -5.01 3.36
C ARG A 82 -12.16 -4.12 4.09
N ASP A 83 -11.29 -4.68 4.92
CA ASP A 83 -10.34 -3.92 5.74
C ASP A 83 -8.93 -3.83 5.13
N ASP A 84 -8.68 -4.55 4.02
CA ASP A 84 -7.37 -4.63 3.38
C ASP A 84 -7.33 -3.86 2.07
N PHE A 85 -6.16 -3.30 1.74
CA PHE A 85 -5.90 -2.73 0.42
C PHE A 85 -5.71 -3.84 -0.60
N LEU A 86 -6.41 -3.75 -1.73
CA LEU A 86 -6.18 -4.60 -2.88
C LEU A 86 -5.71 -3.76 -4.06
N ASP A 87 -4.87 -4.36 -4.90
CA ASP A 87 -4.45 -3.77 -6.17
C ASP A 87 -5.67 -3.58 -7.09
N GLN A 88 -5.83 -2.36 -7.58
CA GLN A 88 -6.85 -1.91 -8.52
C GLN A 88 -6.20 -1.21 -9.73
N SER A 89 -4.90 -1.37 -9.95
CA SER A 89 -4.13 -0.66 -10.99
C SER A 89 -4.63 -0.95 -12.40
N SER A 90 -5.39 -2.02 -12.61
CA SER A 90 -6.07 -2.32 -13.87
C SER A 90 -7.15 -1.30 -14.26
N SER A 91 -7.63 -0.48 -13.31
CA SER A 91 -8.56 0.62 -13.56
C SER A 91 -7.87 1.90 -14.04
N LEU A 92 -6.53 1.95 -14.01
CA LEU A 92 -5.75 3.07 -14.51
C LEU A 92 -5.58 2.98 -16.03
N PRO A 93 -5.39 4.12 -16.73
CA PRO A 93 -4.90 4.11 -18.10
C PRO A 93 -3.62 3.27 -18.23
N ALA A 94 -3.52 2.46 -19.29
CA ALA A 94 -2.42 1.50 -19.45
C ALA A 94 -1.04 2.18 -19.51
N ASP A 95 -0.97 3.42 -19.96
CA ASP A 95 0.25 4.24 -20.01
C ASP A 95 0.62 4.83 -18.64
N TRP A 96 -0.27 4.80 -17.65
CA TRP A 96 -0.02 5.34 -16.30
C TRP A 96 0.50 4.29 -15.34
N THR A 97 0.32 3.01 -15.65
CA THR A 97 0.75 1.90 -14.80
C THR A 97 1.80 1.04 -15.49
N VAL A 98 2.33 0.06 -14.76
CA VAL A 98 3.25 -0.94 -15.25
C VAL A 98 2.77 -2.30 -14.76
N LEU A 99 2.73 -3.27 -15.66
CA LEU A 99 2.38 -4.64 -15.29
C LEU A 99 3.61 -5.36 -14.76
N PHE A 100 3.38 -6.27 -13.81
CA PHE A 100 4.41 -7.20 -13.37
C PHE A 100 4.98 -7.99 -14.56
N SER A 101 6.29 -8.21 -14.53
CA SER A 101 7.03 -9.01 -15.49
C SER A 101 7.96 -9.95 -14.71
N PRO A 102 7.93 -11.26 -14.94
CA PRO A 102 8.82 -12.19 -14.24
C PRO A 102 10.28 -12.06 -14.72
N ASP A 103 10.49 -11.48 -15.91
CA ASP A 103 11.81 -11.38 -16.55
C ASP A 103 12.48 -10.03 -16.30
N THR A 104 11.73 -9.03 -15.82
CA THR A 104 12.22 -7.67 -15.62
C THR A 104 11.67 -7.09 -14.32
N ASN A 105 12.46 -6.28 -13.61
CA ASN A 105 11.96 -5.53 -12.44
C ASN A 105 11.13 -4.31 -12.88
N ALA A 106 10.10 -4.54 -13.70
CA ALA A 106 9.34 -3.47 -14.35
C ALA A 106 8.69 -2.52 -13.33
N LEU A 107 8.26 -3.04 -12.18
CA LEU A 107 7.67 -2.25 -11.11
C LEU A 107 8.65 -1.32 -10.40
N ALA A 108 9.96 -1.45 -10.60
CA ALA A 108 10.92 -0.44 -10.13
C ALA A 108 10.71 0.94 -10.79
N ALA A 109 10.03 0.99 -11.95
CA ALA A 109 9.66 2.24 -12.60
C ALA A 109 8.52 2.99 -11.90
N VAL A 110 7.79 2.35 -10.97
CA VAL A 110 6.73 2.99 -10.18
C VAL A 110 7.36 4.02 -9.25
N ASP A 111 6.81 5.22 -9.25
CA ASP A 111 7.20 6.33 -8.37
C ASP A 111 6.02 6.88 -7.56
N LEU A 112 4.78 6.53 -7.95
CA LEU A 112 3.56 6.97 -7.29
C LEU A 112 2.71 5.78 -6.80
N VAL A 113 2.07 5.95 -5.64
CA VAL A 113 1.04 5.05 -5.14
C VAL A 113 -0.21 5.86 -4.81
N LEU A 114 -1.32 5.54 -5.49
CA LEU A 114 -2.64 6.06 -5.16
C LEU A 114 -3.31 5.10 -4.18
N CYS A 115 -3.84 5.65 -3.08
CA CYS A 115 -4.53 4.89 -2.06
C CYS A 115 -5.95 5.43 -1.90
N ALA A 116 -6.96 4.55 -1.92
CA ALA A 116 -8.34 4.85 -1.58
C ALA A 116 -8.78 4.03 -0.37
N ARG A 117 -8.82 4.66 0.81
CA ARG A 117 -9.27 4.04 2.06
C ARG A 117 -10.74 4.36 2.30
N ARG A 118 -11.61 3.36 2.38
CA ARG A 118 -13.00 3.56 2.80
C ARG A 118 -13.04 4.02 4.25
N THR A 119 -13.71 5.14 4.51
CA THR A 119 -13.85 5.74 5.85
C THR A 119 -15.28 5.76 6.36
N ALA A 120 -16.27 5.67 5.45
CA ALA A 120 -17.67 5.54 5.80
C ALA A 120 -18.41 4.67 4.80
N ALA A 121 -19.53 4.08 5.23
CA ALA A 121 -20.43 3.30 4.40
C ALA A 121 -21.89 3.49 4.84
N THR A 122 -22.81 3.60 3.87
CA THR A 122 -24.25 3.73 4.14
C THR A 122 -25.01 2.61 3.44
N PRO A 123 -25.78 1.76 4.16
CA PRO A 123 -26.61 0.73 3.54
C PRO A 123 -27.62 1.32 2.57
N VAL A 124 -27.80 0.67 1.42
CA VAL A 124 -28.74 1.12 0.36
C VAL A 124 -29.80 0.07 0.10
N LYS A 125 -29.38 -1.18 -0.16
CA LYS A 125 -30.27 -2.27 -0.56
C LYS A 125 -29.63 -3.63 -0.35
N ILE A 126 -30.44 -4.67 -0.54
CA ILE A 126 -29.99 -6.05 -0.70
C ILE A 126 -29.91 -6.36 -2.20
N CYS A 127 -28.84 -7.00 -2.61
CA CYS A 127 -28.70 -7.63 -3.92
C CYS A 127 -28.87 -9.13 -3.74
N ASP A 128 -29.79 -9.72 -4.49
CA ASP A 128 -30.12 -11.14 -4.49
C ASP A 128 -30.10 -11.70 -5.93
N GLY A 129 -30.54 -12.95 -6.12
CA GLY A 129 -30.61 -13.58 -7.43
C GLY A 129 -29.31 -14.19 -7.93
N TYR A 130 -28.35 -14.44 -7.02
CA TYR A 130 -27.11 -15.14 -7.35
C TYR A 130 -27.37 -16.62 -7.62
N GLU A 131 -26.70 -17.16 -8.63
CA GLU A 131 -26.76 -18.57 -9.02
C GLU A 131 -25.38 -19.22 -8.86
N ASP A 132 -25.38 -20.51 -8.54
CA ASP A 132 -24.18 -21.36 -8.53
C ASP A 132 -24.44 -22.59 -9.42
N ASP A 133 -23.60 -22.78 -10.44
CA ASP A 133 -23.79 -23.74 -11.52
C ASP A 133 -25.23 -23.74 -12.11
N GLY A 134 -25.81 -22.54 -12.27
CA GLY A 134 -27.17 -22.33 -12.79
C GLY A 134 -28.30 -22.65 -11.81
N ASN A 135 -27.99 -22.91 -10.54
CA ASN A 135 -28.97 -23.11 -9.48
C ASN A 135 -29.11 -21.84 -8.65
N ALA A 136 -30.33 -21.36 -8.46
CA ALA A 136 -30.60 -20.24 -7.58
C ALA A 136 -30.10 -20.52 -6.15
N THR A 137 -29.39 -19.56 -5.57
CA THR A 137 -28.89 -19.60 -4.19
C THR A 137 -29.71 -18.68 -3.29
N GLN A 138 -29.51 -18.79 -1.98
CA GLN A 138 -30.04 -17.81 -1.01
C GLN A 138 -29.05 -16.67 -0.74
N ASN A 139 -27.95 -16.61 -1.50
CA ASN A 139 -26.87 -15.68 -1.26
C ASN A 139 -27.32 -14.23 -1.51
N GLN A 140 -26.85 -13.32 -0.66
CA GLN A 140 -27.24 -11.92 -0.64
C GLN A 140 -26.04 -10.99 -0.39
N VAL A 141 -25.98 -9.87 -1.12
CA VAL A 141 -25.05 -8.79 -0.82
C VAL A 141 -25.81 -7.62 -0.18
N ARG A 142 -25.44 -7.27 1.04
CA ARG A 142 -25.83 -6.00 1.68
C ARG A 142 -25.02 -4.89 1.02
N TRP A 143 -25.64 -4.14 0.13
CA TRP A 143 -24.97 -3.14 -0.69
C TRP A 143 -24.94 -1.77 -0.01
N HIS A 144 -23.78 -1.13 -0.03
CA HIS A 144 -23.53 0.17 0.57
C HIS A 144 -22.99 1.18 -0.45
N THR A 145 -23.40 2.46 -0.33
CA THR A 145 -22.55 3.57 -0.80
C THR A 145 -21.40 3.75 0.18
N ALA A 146 -20.32 4.40 -0.26
CA ALA A 146 -19.12 4.57 0.57
C ALA A 146 -18.45 5.92 0.35
N THR A 147 -17.75 6.40 1.37
CA THR A 147 -16.83 7.55 1.28
C THR A 147 -15.42 7.03 1.42
N TYR A 148 -14.52 7.52 0.57
CA TYR A 148 -13.11 7.15 0.55
C TYR A 148 -12.24 8.37 0.81
N GLU A 149 -11.24 8.20 1.66
CA GLU A 149 -10.08 9.07 1.74
C GLU A 149 -9.09 8.65 0.65
N LEU A 150 -8.72 9.60 -0.20
CA LEU A 150 -7.74 9.43 -1.25
C LEU A 150 -6.41 10.02 -0.82
N SER A 151 -5.29 9.35 -1.14
CA SER A 151 -3.96 9.92 -1.03
C SER A 151 -3.07 9.51 -2.19
N VAL A 152 -2.34 10.45 -2.77
CA VAL A 152 -1.19 10.16 -3.65
C VAL A 152 0.06 10.22 -2.81
N ARG A 153 0.88 9.17 -2.89
CA ARG A 153 2.12 9.02 -2.14
C ARG A 153 3.28 8.73 -3.08
N GLU A 154 4.45 9.24 -2.75
CA GLU A 154 5.69 8.81 -3.40
C GLU A 154 6.04 7.39 -2.94
N ALA A 155 6.27 6.48 -3.88
CA ALA A 155 6.53 5.07 -3.59
C ALA A 155 7.85 4.86 -2.83
N GLN A 156 8.91 5.57 -3.24
CA GLN A 156 10.24 5.40 -2.67
C GLN A 156 10.32 5.88 -1.21
N SER A 157 9.67 6.99 -0.89
CA SER A 157 9.78 7.65 0.41
C SER A 157 8.56 7.49 1.32
N GLY A 158 7.41 7.08 0.79
CA GLY A 158 6.13 7.01 1.51
C GLY A 158 5.48 8.38 1.77
N ASN A 159 6.11 9.47 1.34
CA ASN A 159 5.63 10.84 1.56
C ASN A 159 4.27 11.06 0.90
N VAL A 160 3.38 11.76 1.61
CA VAL A 160 2.08 12.18 1.06
C VAL A 160 2.27 13.41 0.18
N LEU A 161 1.88 13.30 -1.09
CA LEU A 161 1.92 14.40 -2.05
C LEU A 161 0.59 15.17 -2.08
N ALA A 162 -0.53 14.44 -1.98
CA ALA A 162 -1.87 15.03 -1.89
C ALA A 162 -2.85 14.12 -1.18
N THR A 163 -3.91 14.71 -0.66
CA THR A 163 -5.07 14.01 -0.09
C THR A 163 -6.37 14.63 -0.60
N SER A 164 -7.43 13.83 -0.63
CA SER A 164 -8.79 14.26 -0.95
C SER A 164 -9.80 13.29 -0.34
N THR A 165 -11.08 13.58 -0.52
CA THR A 165 -12.17 12.65 -0.21
C THR A 165 -13.10 12.55 -1.40
N ALA A 166 -13.62 11.35 -1.65
CA ALA A 166 -14.57 11.11 -2.72
C ALA A 166 -15.66 10.12 -2.29
N ASP A 167 -16.87 10.35 -2.79
CA ASP A 167 -18.02 9.49 -2.53
C ASP A 167 -18.25 8.53 -3.71
N ALA A 168 -18.38 7.25 -3.38
CA ALA A 168 -18.84 6.21 -4.28
C ALA A 168 -20.34 5.98 -4.05
N THR A 169 -21.14 6.47 -5.00
CA THR A 169 -22.61 6.46 -4.94
C THR A 169 -23.27 5.42 -5.83
N GLY A 170 -22.47 4.56 -6.46
CA GLY A 170 -22.96 3.49 -7.34
C GLY A 170 -23.94 2.57 -6.63
N THR A 171 -25.11 2.36 -7.23
CA THR A 171 -26.16 1.49 -6.66
C THR A 171 -26.36 0.21 -7.45
N ASN A 172 -25.46 -0.13 -8.37
CA ASN A 172 -25.59 -1.35 -9.16
C ASN A 172 -25.14 -2.55 -8.33
N CYS A 173 -25.92 -3.63 -8.38
CA CYS A 173 -25.53 -4.87 -7.71
C CYS A 173 -24.35 -5.51 -8.46
N PRO A 174 -23.38 -6.11 -7.76
CA PRO A 174 -22.30 -6.82 -8.40
C PRO A 174 -22.89 -8.06 -9.10
N MET A 175 -22.50 -8.27 -10.35
CA MET A 175 -22.97 -9.41 -11.16
C MET A 175 -22.33 -10.72 -10.72
N LEU A 176 -21.09 -10.65 -10.22
CA LEU A 176 -20.31 -11.80 -9.76
C LEU A 176 -19.84 -11.53 -8.34
N MET A 177 -20.09 -12.49 -7.46
CA MET A 177 -19.67 -12.47 -6.07
C MET A 177 -19.30 -13.87 -5.62
N SER A 178 -18.23 -13.96 -4.86
CA SER A 178 -17.87 -15.17 -4.13
C SER A 178 -18.40 -15.04 -2.70
N PHE A 179 -19.09 -16.08 -2.27
CA PHE A 179 -19.63 -16.23 -0.93
C PHE A 179 -18.80 -17.32 -0.25
N ASP A 180 -17.83 -16.90 0.56
CA ASP A 180 -16.95 -17.82 1.26
C ASP A 180 -17.55 -18.15 2.65
N GLY A 181 -17.78 -19.44 2.94
CA GLY A 181 -18.13 -19.92 4.29
C GLY A 181 -19.62 -20.18 4.56
N ASP A 182 -20.00 -20.15 5.85
CA ASP A 182 -21.31 -20.55 6.40
C ASP A 182 -22.39 -19.43 6.35
N SER A 183 -22.13 -18.33 5.63
CA SER A 183 -23.03 -17.16 5.58
C SER A 183 -23.54 -16.92 4.17
N ASP A 184 -24.85 -16.99 4.03
CA ASP A 184 -25.56 -16.61 2.81
C ASP A 184 -25.60 -15.07 2.60
N SER A 185 -24.91 -14.28 3.44
CA SER A 185 -24.87 -12.82 3.27
C SER A 185 -23.49 -12.21 3.50
N VAL A 186 -23.10 -11.29 2.62
CA VAL A 186 -21.85 -10.50 2.69
C VAL A 186 -22.13 -9.01 2.48
N ASP A 187 -21.24 -8.15 2.97
CA ASP A 187 -21.30 -6.71 2.69
C ASP A 187 -20.54 -6.37 1.40
N GLY A 188 -21.14 -5.54 0.55
CA GLY A 188 -20.56 -5.02 -0.69
C GLY A 188 -20.62 -3.50 -0.74
N TYR A 189 -19.64 -2.87 -1.37
CA TYR A 189 -19.47 -1.42 -1.36
C TYR A 189 -19.31 -0.89 -2.77
N ALA A 190 -19.91 0.27 -3.03
CA ALA A 190 -19.68 1.00 -4.26
C ALA A 190 -18.20 1.38 -4.40
N SER A 191 -17.63 1.10 -5.58
CA SER A 191 -16.30 1.58 -5.96
C SER A 191 -16.37 3.01 -6.48
N LEU A 192 -15.27 3.74 -6.34
CA LEU A 192 -15.11 5.03 -7.00
C LEU A 192 -15.05 4.84 -8.52
N PRO A 193 -15.68 5.73 -9.32
CA PRO A 193 -15.52 5.70 -10.77
C PRO A 193 -14.07 5.93 -11.19
N ASP A 194 -13.62 5.24 -12.23
CA ASP A 194 -12.26 5.37 -12.78
C ASP A 194 -11.91 6.82 -13.14
N THR A 195 -12.90 7.62 -13.57
CA THR A 195 -12.70 9.05 -13.87
C THR A 195 -12.33 9.87 -12.64
N VAL A 196 -12.91 9.58 -11.48
CA VAL A 196 -12.58 10.26 -10.21
C VAL A 196 -11.15 9.94 -9.80
N ILE A 197 -10.75 8.66 -9.94
CA ILE A 197 -9.38 8.19 -9.68
C ILE A 197 -8.40 8.85 -10.65
N ALA A 198 -8.69 8.81 -11.95
CA ALA A 198 -7.82 9.37 -12.97
C ALA A 198 -7.67 10.88 -12.81
N ASP A 199 -8.74 11.63 -12.53
CA ASP A 199 -8.68 13.09 -12.40
C ASP A 199 -7.95 13.53 -11.14
N PHE A 200 -8.05 12.78 -10.03
CA PHE A 200 -7.26 13.06 -8.82
C PHE A 200 -5.77 12.79 -9.03
N LEU A 201 -5.41 11.74 -9.78
CA LEU A 201 -4.03 11.34 -10.01
C LEU A 201 -3.34 12.11 -11.16
N ARG A 202 -4.12 12.60 -12.14
CA ARG A 202 -3.63 13.26 -13.37
C ARG A 202 -2.54 14.32 -13.14
N PRO A 203 -2.67 15.25 -12.17
CA PRO A 203 -1.66 16.29 -11.96
C PRO A 203 -0.27 15.75 -11.58
N PHE A 204 -0.20 14.51 -11.10
CA PHE A 204 1.06 13.87 -10.72
C PHE A 204 1.62 12.98 -11.82
N ILE A 205 0.81 12.55 -12.80
CA ILE A 205 1.25 11.64 -13.86
C ILE A 205 1.94 12.37 -15.01
N ALA A 206 1.35 13.49 -15.44
CA ALA A 206 1.87 14.31 -16.53
C ALA A 206 1.68 15.80 -16.15
N PRO A 207 2.53 16.32 -15.24
CA PRO A 207 2.45 17.69 -14.73
C PRO A 207 2.73 18.78 -15.78
#